data_AF-A0A3Q3E5M0-F1
#
_entry.id   AF-A0A3Q3E5M0-F1
#
_cell.length_a   1.000
_cell.length_b   1.000
_cell.length_c   1.000
_cell.angle_alpha   90.00
_cell.angle_beta   90.00
_cell.angle_gamma   90.00
#
_symmetry.space_group_name_H-M   'P 1'
#
loop_
_entity.id
_entity.type
_entity.pdbx_description
1 polymer ?
#
loop_
_entity_poly.entity_id
_entity_poly.type
_entity_poly.pdbx_seq_one_letter_code
_entity_poly.pdbx_strand_id
1 'polypeptide(L)' 'MTTVTEFGCIPVTFVYQLKPYGWIYFNNVIGITNPDQLNPPSFCSDANTMTHEEPVDFMSLFQPKN' A
#
# COMPACT_ATOMS: atom_id res chain seq x y z
N MET A 1 11.49 -2.66 12.03
CA MET A 1 11.55 -4.10 12.38
C MET A 1 10.17 -4.69 12.11
N THR A 2 10.10 -5.81 11.41
CA THR A 2 8.81 -6.45 11.06
C THR A 2 8.72 -7.78 11.79
N THR A 3 7.61 -8.02 12.47
CA THR A 3 7.29 -9.30 13.11
C THR A 3 6.21 -10.01 12.31
N VAL A 4 6.32 -11.32 12.21
CA VAL A 4 5.38 -12.17 11.45
C VAL A 4 4.87 -13.31 12.32
N THR A 5 3.73 -13.88 11.96
CA THR A 5 3.24 -15.13 12.54
C THR A 5 4.13 -16.31 12.13
N GLU A 6 4.29 -17.29 13.02
CA GLU A 6 5.02 -18.54 12.74
C GLU A 6 4.43 -19.29 11.54
N PHE A 7 3.11 -19.37 11.49
CA PHE A 7 2.38 -20.01 10.39
C PHE A 7 1.91 -18.96 9.40
N GLY A 8 2.29 -19.13 8.12
CA GLY A 8 1.83 -18.27 7.02
C GLY A 8 2.58 -16.95 6.85
N CYS A 9 3.58 -16.65 7.69
CA CYS A 9 4.40 -15.44 7.61
C CYS A 9 3.56 -14.14 7.54
N ILE A 10 2.44 -14.10 8.27
CA ILE A 10 1.50 -12.97 8.22
C ILE A 10 2.08 -11.82 9.03
N PRO A 11 2.20 -10.60 8.48
CA PRO A 11 2.81 -9.47 9.20
C PRO A 11 1.94 -9.05 10.39
N VAL A 12 2.45 -9.21 11.62
CA VAL A 12 1.74 -8.83 12.86
C VAL A 12 1.99 -7.38 13.21
N THR A 13 3.23 -6.91 13.03
CA THR A 13 3.59 -5.52 13.31
C THR A 13 4.58 -5.02 12.29
N PHE A 14 4.22 -3.93 11.60
CA PHE A 14 5.16 -3.10 10.88
C PHE A 14 5.53 -1.94 11.81
N VAL A 15 6.68 -2.07 12.48
CA VAL A 15 7.17 -1.04 13.41
C VAL A 15 7.77 0.08 12.55
N TYR A 16 6.92 1.02 12.15
CA TYR A 16 7.29 2.28 11.50
C TYR A 16 6.66 3.44 12.27
N GLN A 17 7.48 4.37 12.74
CA GLN A 17 7.01 5.53 13.47
C GLN A 17 6.61 6.61 12.47
N LEU A 18 5.32 6.71 12.13
CA LEU A 18 4.82 7.91 11.48
C LEU A 18 4.70 8.98 12.56
N LYS A 19 5.53 10.04 12.50
CA LYS A 19 5.21 11.28 13.21
C LYS A 19 4.08 11.98 12.44
N PRO A 20 2.95 12.39 13.04
CA PRO A 20 2.56 12.37 14.46
C PRO A 20 1.76 11.13 14.95
N TYR A 21 1.50 10.14 14.09
CA TYR A 21 0.47 9.10 14.27
C TYR A 21 0.87 7.84 15.07
N GLY A 22 2.12 7.70 15.52
CA GLY A 22 2.54 6.61 16.42
C GLY A 22 2.78 5.27 15.72
N TRP A 23 2.57 4.15 16.44
CA TRP A 23 2.75 2.79 15.92
C TRP A 23 1.48 2.29 15.25
N ILE A 24 1.61 1.70 14.05
CA ILE A 24 0.50 1.17 13.26
C ILE A 24 0.44 -0.35 13.42
N TYR A 25 -0.76 -0.87 13.71
CA TYR A 25 -1.07 -2.30 13.76
C TYR A 25 -2.07 -2.64 12.66
N PHE A 26 -1.88 -3.76 11.97
CA PHE A 26 -2.75 -4.21 10.88
C PHE A 26 -3.64 -5.36 11.35
N ASN A 27 -4.93 -5.32 10.98
CA ASN A 27 -5.82 -6.47 11.09
C ASN A 27 -5.85 -7.18 9.73
N ASN A 28 -5.10 -8.26 9.59
CA ASN A 28 -4.90 -8.92 8.30
C ASN A 28 -6.11 -9.78 7.93
N VAL A 29 -6.71 -9.51 6.78
CA VAL A 29 -7.65 -10.40 6.09
C VAL A 29 -6.91 -10.94 4.87
N ILE A 30 -6.96 -12.25 4.64
CA ILE A 30 -6.31 -12.87 3.47
C ILE A 30 -7.08 -12.49 2.21
N GLY A 31 -6.40 -11.78 1.30
CA GLY A 31 -6.97 -11.32 0.03
C GLY A 31 -7.80 -10.04 0.17
N ILE A 32 -8.39 -9.61 -0.95
CA ILE A 32 -9.26 -8.43 -1.02
C ILE A 32 -10.67 -8.91 -1.36
N THR A 33 -11.60 -8.78 -0.42
CA THR A 33 -12.98 -9.28 -0.58
C THR A 33 -13.74 -8.53 -1.67
N ASN A 34 -13.49 -7.23 -1.82
CA ASN A 34 -14.08 -6.40 -2.87
C ASN A 34 -12.99 -5.63 -3.63
N PRO A 35 -12.59 -6.09 -4.83
CA PRO A 35 -11.57 -5.43 -5.65
C PRO A 35 -11.90 -3.98 -6.04
N ASP A 36 -13.19 -3.63 -6.12
CA ASP A 36 -13.62 -2.28 -6.52
C ASP A 36 -13.20 -1.20 -5.52
N GLN A 37 -12.82 -1.59 -4.30
CA GLN A 37 -12.24 -0.66 -3.32
C GLN A 37 -10.88 -0.09 -3.75
N LEU A 38 -10.22 -0.70 -4.74
CA LEU A 38 -8.98 -0.19 -5.33
C LEU A 38 -9.23 0.82 -6.45
N ASN A 39 -10.47 0.95 -6.93
CA ASN A 39 -10.80 1.95 -7.94
C ASN A 39 -10.72 3.35 -7.31
N PRO A 40 -10.06 4.32 -7.97
CA PRO A 40 -10.00 5.69 -7.47
C PRO A 40 -11.41 6.28 -7.29
N PRO A 41 -11.67 7.03 -6.21
CA PRO A 41 -12.94 7.73 -6.07
C PRO A 41 -13.08 8.82 -7.14
N SER A 42 -14.30 9.22 -7.45
CA SER A 42 -14.59 10.18 -8.54
C SER A 42 -13.92 11.55 -8.37
N PHE A 43 -13.63 11.96 -7.13
CA PHE A 43 -12.93 13.22 -6.85
C PHE A 43 -11.41 13.15 -7.05
N CYS A 44 -10.86 11.96 -7.30
CA CYS A 44 -9.42 11.77 -7.53
C CYS A 44 -8.97 12.31 -8.90
N SER A 45 -9.89 12.47 -9.86
CA SER A 45 -9.58 12.99 -11.21
C SER A 45 -8.99 14.39 -11.21
N ASP A 46 -9.32 15.21 -10.20
CA ASP A 46 -8.83 16.58 -10.04
C ASP A 46 -7.68 16.68 -9.03
N ALA A 47 -7.19 15.55 -8.53
CA ALA A 47 -6.06 15.55 -7.60
C ALA A 47 -4.83 16.09 -8.31
N ASN A 48 -4.35 17.26 -7.88
CA ASN A 48 -3.09 17.83 -8.33
C ASN A 48 -1.98 16.78 -8.11
N THR A 49 -1.48 16.19 -9.21
CA THR A 49 -0.26 15.40 -9.23
C THR A 49 0.90 16.32 -8.86
N MET A 50 1.18 16.45 -7.55
CA MET A 50 2.27 17.29 -7.04
C MET A 50 3.67 16.77 -7.41
N THR A 51 3.76 15.70 -8.18
CA THR A 51 5.01 15.20 -8.76
C THR A 51 4.83 15.03 -10.25
N HIS A 52 5.63 15.77 -11.03
CA HIS A 52 5.90 15.52 -12.45
C HIS A 52 6.61 14.16 -12.63
N GLU A 53 6.02 13.07 -12.16
CA GLU A 53 6.46 11.73 -12.49
C GLU A 53 5.47 11.20 -13.52
N GLU A 54 5.99 10.70 -14.64
CA GLU A 54 5.17 10.09 -15.68
C GLU A 54 4.25 9.04 -15.05
N PRO A 55 2.96 8.97 -15.48
CA PRO A 55 2.03 8.00 -14.94
C PRO A 55 2.59 6.59 -15.15
N VAL A 56 2.92 5.91 -14.05
CA VAL A 56 3.38 4.53 -14.05
C VAL A 56 2.16 3.61 -14.01
N ASP A 57 2.07 2.68 -14.97
CA ASP A 57 1.10 1.59 -14.90
C ASP A 57 1.56 0.55 -13.85
N PHE A 58 0.62 -0.17 -13.23
CA PHE A 58 0.94 -1.15 -12.18
C PHE A 58 1.97 -2.19 -12.65
N MET A 59 1.94 -2.58 -13.94
CA MET A 59 2.88 -3.55 -14.50
C MET A 59 4.30 -3.00 -14.66
N SER A 60 4.47 -1.68 -14.71
CA SER A 60 5.78 -1.05 -14.82
C SER A 60 6.61 -1.17 -13.53
N LEU A 61 5.96 -1.41 -12.37
CA LEU A 61 6.65 -1.63 -11.09
C LEU A 61 7.45 -2.94 -11.04
N PHE A 62 7.15 -3.88 -11.94
CA PHE A 62 7.77 -5.22 -11.97
C PHE A 62 8.81 -5.37 -13.09
N GLN A 63 8.98 -4.34 -13.91
CA GLN A 63 9.98 -4.35 -14.98
C GLN A 63 11.33 -3.84 -14.46
N PRO A 64 12.44 -4.53 -14.74
CA PRO A 64 13.75 -4.00 -14.44
C PRO A 64 14.00 -2.73 -15.27
N LYS A 65 14.44 -1.65 -14.63
CA LYS A 65 14.99 -0.48 -15.33
C LYS A 65 16.30 -0.91 -15.99
N ASN A 66 16.36 -0.86 -17.32
CA ASN A 66 17.61 -0.93 -18.09
C ASN A 66 18.41 0.36 -17.94
#